data_AF-A0A248TH03-F1
#
_entry.id   AF-A0A248TH03-F1
#
_cell.length_a   1.000
_cell.length_b   1.000
_cell.length_c   1.000
_cell.angle_alpha   90.00
_cell.angle_beta   90.00
_cell.angle_gamma   90.00
#
_symmetry.space_group_name_H-M   'P 1'
#
loop_
_entity.id
_entity.type
_entity.pdbx_description
1 polymer ?
#
loop_
_entity_poly.entity_id
_entity_poly.type
_entity_poly.pdbx_seq_one_letter_code
_entity_poly.pdbx_strand_id
1 'polypeptide(L)' 'MACKDESCFDVCLKLVVNTNNRRAETSVECDDACGGIEFEFENGVIQITLPLVACVETTLKDDLSASAELTSLSLPGYQ' A
#
# COMPACT_ATOMS: atom_id res chain seq x y z
N MET A 1 21.56 17.02 14.20
CA MET A 1 20.69 16.09 14.93
C MET A 1 19.48 15.80 14.05
N ALA A 2 19.02 14.56 14.04
CA ALA A 2 17.86 14.16 13.27
C ALA A 2 17.02 13.25 14.16
N CYS A 3 15.73 13.52 14.24
CA CYS A 3 14.78 12.64 14.91
C CYS A 3 14.29 11.62 13.88
N LYS A 4 14.29 10.34 14.24
CA LYS A 4 13.78 9.25 13.40
C LYS A 4 12.64 8.57 14.12
N ASP A 5 11.56 8.32 13.41
CA ASP A 5 10.41 7.55 13.88
C ASP A 5 9.99 6.57 12.79
N GLU A 6 9.78 5.31 13.15
CA GLU A 6 9.24 4.31 12.24
C GLU A 6 7.79 4.03 12.63
N SER A 7 6.89 4.19 11.66
CA SER A 7 5.47 3.95 11.83
C SER A 7 4.98 3.01 10.76
N CYS A 8 4.25 1.96 11.17
CA CYS A 8 3.62 1.00 10.27
C CYS A 8 2.10 1.19 10.26
N PHE A 9 1.50 1.08 9.09
CA PHE A 9 0.06 1.19 8.89
C PHE A 9 -0.40 0.23 7.78
N ASP A 10 -1.65 -0.19 7.89
CA ASP A 10 -2.28 -1.07 6.91
C ASP A 10 -2.60 -0.28 5.63
N VAL A 11 -2.38 -0.90 4.47
CA VAL A 11 -2.70 -0.33 3.16
C VAL A 11 -3.33 -1.41 2.26
N CYS A 12 -4.26 -1.00 1.40
CA CYS A 12 -4.92 -1.89 0.46
C CYS A 12 -4.39 -1.64 -0.94
N LEU A 13 -3.76 -2.65 -1.54
CA LEU A 13 -3.40 -2.62 -2.95
C LEU A 13 -4.55 -3.17 -3.77
N LYS A 14 -5.17 -2.30 -4.58
CA LYS A 14 -6.20 -2.67 -5.55
C LYS A 14 -5.61 -2.70 -6.95
N LEU A 15 -5.71 -3.84 -7.61
CA LEU A 15 -5.34 -4.03 -9.01
C LEU A 15 -6.58 -4.39 -9.80
N VAL A 16 -6.90 -3.57 -10.81
CA VAL A 16 -8.02 -3.81 -11.72
C VAL A 16 -7.46 -4.02 -13.12
N VAL A 17 -7.65 -5.22 -13.68
CA VAL A 17 -7.24 -5.57 -15.04
C VAL A 17 -8.48 -5.80 -15.88
N ASN A 18 -8.75 -4.92 -16.82
CA ASN A 18 -9.86 -5.06 -17.76
C ASN A 18 -9.34 -5.62 -19.10
N THR A 19 -9.64 -6.90 -19.35
CA THR A 19 -9.18 -7.60 -20.55
C THR A 19 -9.92 -7.16 -21.81
N ASN A 20 -11.12 -6.59 -21.68
CA ASN A 20 -11.92 -6.13 -22.83
C ASN A 20 -11.30 -4.90 -23.49
N ASN A 21 -10.82 -3.96 -22.68
CA ASN A 21 -10.18 -2.74 -23.16
C ASN A 21 -8.64 -2.76 -23.04
N ARG A 22 -8.07 -3.87 -22.55
CA ARG A 22 -6.63 -4.10 -22.35
C ARG A 22 -5.99 -3.04 -21.45
N ARG A 23 -6.70 -2.61 -20.41
CA ARG A 23 -6.19 -1.65 -19.41
C ARG A 23 -5.95 -2.33 -18.08
N ALA A 24 -4.93 -1.85 -17.38
CA ALA A 24 -4.67 -2.19 -15.99
C ALA A 24 -4.58 -0.89 -15.20
N GLU A 25 -5.21 -0.87 -14.04
CA GLU A 25 -5.23 0.23 -13.09
C GLU A 25 -4.76 -0.29 -11.74
N THR A 26 -3.91 0.50 -11.08
CA THR A 26 -3.37 0.18 -9.77
C THR A 26 -3.63 1.36 -8.85
N SER A 27 -4.20 1.08 -7.69
CA SER A 27 -4.51 2.07 -6.66
C SER A 27 -4.11 1.55 -5.30
N VAL A 28 -3.66 2.45 -4.44
CA VAL A 28 -3.31 2.17 -3.05
C VAL A 28 -4.23 3.01 -2.19
N GLU A 29 -4.92 2.37 -1.25
CA GLU A 29 -5.76 3.02 -0.25
C GLU A 29 -5.08 2.89 1.12
N CYS A 30 -4.83 4.02 1.77
CA CYS A 30 -4.04 4.08 3.01
C CYS A 30 -4.89 4.27 4.28
N ASP A 31 -6.21 4.45 4.16
CA ASP A 31 -7.10 4.80 5.28
C ASP A 31 -8.28 3.82 5.46
N ASP A 32 -8.41 2.82 4.58
CA ASP A 32 -9.53 1.89 4.60
C ASP A 32 -9.10 0.55 5.22
N ALA A 33 -9.98 -0.02 6.05
CA ALA A 33 -9.82 -1.38 6.52
C ALA A 33 -9.90 -2.31 5.30
N CYS A 34 -8.76 -2.83 4.87
CA CYS A 34 -8.74 -3.85 3.85
C CYS A 34 -9.57 -5.03 4.35
N GLY A 35 -10.41 -5.58 3.47
CA GLY A 35 -10.95 -6.91 3.68
C GLY A 35 -9.83 -7.96 3.72
N GLY A 36 -10.22 -9.22 3.56
CA GLY A 36 -9.24 -10.27 3.30
C GLY A 36 -8.57 -10.08 1.94
N ILE A 37 -7.74 -11.06 1.58
CA ILE A 37 -7.30 -11.20 0.19
C ILE A 37 -8.53 -11.54 -0.66
N GLU A 38 -8.86 -10.69 -1.63
CA GLU A 38 -10.01 -10.86 -2.52
C GLU A 38 -9.55 -10.94 -3.98
N PHE A 39 -10.11 -11.92 -4.70
CA PHE A 39 -9.89 -12.11 -6.12
C PHE A 39 -11.25 -12.29 -6.80
N GLU A 40 -11.62 -11.33 -7.64
CA GLU A 40 -12.88 -11.35 -8.39
C GLU A 40 -12.59 -11.35 -9.88
N PHE A 41 -13.33 -12.20 -10.60
CA PHE A 41 -13.28 -12.26 -12.05
C PHE A 41 -14.70 -12.23 -12.61
N GLU A 42 -15.09 -11.10 -13.18
CA GLU A 42 -16.40 -10.96 -13.79
C GLU A 42 -16.32 -10.16 -15.09
N ASN A 43 -17.00 -10.64 -16.13
CA ASN A 43 -17.15 -9.95 -17.42
C ASN A 43 -15.82 -9.47 -18.05
N GLY A 44 -14.72 -10.22 -17.86
CA GLY A 44 -13.40 -9.83 -18.38
C GLY A 44 -12.73 -8.70 -17.58
N VAL A 45 -13.16 -8.47 -16.34
CA VAL A 45 -12.48 -7.62 -15.38
C VAL A 45 -11.96 -8.51 -14.25
N ILE A 46 -10.66 -8.43 -13.99
CA ILE A 46 -9.99 -9.06 -12.86
C ILE A 46 -9.80 -7.98 -11.81
N GLN A 47 -10.34 -8.16 -10.62
CA GLN A 47 -10.09 -7.29 -9.47
C GLN A 47 -9.33 -8.09 -8.42
N ILE A 48 -8.24 -7.51 -7.92
CA ILE A 48 -7.41 -8.10 -6.88
C ILE A 48 -7.24 -7.06 -5.78
N THR A 49 -7.64 -7.41 -4.56
CA THR A 49 -7.42 -6.59 -3.37
C THR A 49 -6.49 -7.34 -2.43
N LEU A 50 -5.33 -6.74 -2.16
CA LEU A 50 -4.34 -7.29 -1.24
C LEU A 50 -4.20 -6.38 -0.01
N PRO A 51 -4.48 -6.88 1.20
CA PRO A 51 -4.10 -6.20 2.43
C PRO A 51 -2.58 -6.28 2.59
N LEU A 52 -1.94 -5.16 2.85
CA LEU A 52 -0.50 -5.03 3.06
C LEU A 52 -0.25 -4.17 4.31
N VAL A 53 0.92 -4.33 4.90
CA VAL A 53 1.45 -3.45 5.95
C VAL A 53 2.60 -2.66 5.36
N ALA A 54 2.47 -1.35 5.34
CA ALA A 54 3.51 -0.41 4.92
C ALA A 54 4.17 0.21 6.16
N CYS A 55 5.49 0.12 6.25
CA CYS A 55 6.27 0.80 7.29
C CYS A 55 7.04 1.95 6.66
N VAL A 56 6.95 3.12 7.29
CA VAL A 56 7.57 4.35 6.83
C VAL A 56 8.46 4.90 7.94
N GLU A 57 9.73 5.13 7.63
CA GLU A 57 10.64 5.88 8.51
C GLU A 57 10.51 7.36 8.16
N THR A 58 10.11 8.16 9.14
CA THR A 58 10.10 9.62 9.05
C THR A 58 11.35 10.16 9.74
N THR A 59 12.12 10.96 9.01
CA THR A 59 13.28 11.68 9.54
C THR A 59 13.01 13.17 9.56
N LEU A 60 13.06 13.78 10.74
CA LEU A 60 13.05 15.24 10.93
C LEU A 60 14.47 15.73 11.15
N LYS A 61 14.93 16.68 10.33
CA LYS A 61 16.28 17.23 10.39
C LYS A 61 16.28 18.62 11.05
N ASP A 62 17.42 19.01 11.62
CA ASP A 62 17.61 20.32 12.28
C ASP A 62 17.45 21.53 11.33
N ASP A 63 17.51 21.32 10.02
CA ASP A 63 17.25 22.35 9.00
C ASP A 63 15.74 22.55 8.74
N LEU A 64 14.88 22.01 9.61
CA LEU A 64 13.42 22.00 9.50
C LEU A 64 12.87 21.23 8.28
N SER A 65 13.71 20.45 7.59
CA SER A 65 13.24 19.54 6.56
C SER A 65 12.78 18.21 7.15
N ALA A 66 11.78 17.60 6.51
CA ALA A 66 11.29 16.27 6.81
C ALA A 66 11.37 15.38 5.57
N SER A 67 11.73 14.12 5.76
CA SER A 67 11.67 13.08 4.73
C SER A 67 10.94 11.87 5.28
N ALA A 68 10.20 11.18 4.42
CA ALA A 68 9.54 9.93 4.73
C ALA A 68 9.94 8.91 3.66
N GLU A 69 10.41 7.73 4.09
CA GLU A 69 10.86 6.67 3.21
C GLU A 69 10.17 5.36 3.58
N LEU A 70 9.68 4.63 2.58
CA LEU A 70 9.11 3.30 2.77
C LEU A 70 10.23 2.33 3.13
N THR A 71 10.24 1.83 4.36
CA THR A 71 11.24 0.85 4.85
C THR A 71 10.82 -0.58 4.55
N SER A 72 9.51 -0.86 4.59
CA SER A 72 8.96 -2.19 4.35
C SER A 72 7.57 -2.13 3.73
N LEU A 73 7.26 -3.11 2.89
CA LEU A 73 5.92 -3.42 2.40
C LEU A 73 5.74 -4.94 2.41
N SER A 74 4.81 -5.42 3.23
CA SER A 74 4.66 -6.86 3.53
C SER A 74 3.20 -7.28 3.62
N LEU A 75 2.94 -8.58 3.57
CA LEU A 75 1.60 -9.13 3.83
C LEU A 75 1.37 -9.20 5.35
N PRO A 76 0.14 -8.94 5.84
CA PRO A 76 -0.18 -9.06 7.26
C PRO A 76 0.12 -10.47 7.77
N GLY A 77 0.83 -10.56 8.90
CA GLY A 77 1.23 -11.84 9.51
C GLY A 77 2.59 -12.39 9.10
N TYR A 78 3.29 -11.74 8.16
CA TYR A 78 4.72 -11.97 7.89
C TYR A 78 5.52 -10.76 8.42
N GLN A 79 5.83 -10.76 9.72
CA GLN A 79 6.79 -9.86 10.36
C GLN A 79 7.93 -10.67 10.97
#